data_AF-A0A151TG24-F1
#
_entry.id   AF-A0A151TG24-F1
#
_cell.length_a   1.000
_cell.length_b   1.000
_cell.length_c   1.000
_cell.angle_alpha   90.00
_cell.angle_beta   90.00
_cell.angle_gamma   90.00
#
_symmetry.space_group_name_H-M   'P 1'
#
loop_
_entity.id
_entity.type
_entity.pdbx_description
1 polymer ?
#
loop_
_entity_poly.entity_id
_entity_poly.type
_entity_poly.pdbx_seq_one_letter_code
_entity_poly.pdbx_strand_id
1 'polypeptide(L)'
;MSVNNNTIHVLQDQKWVSIPWKKLQVGDVVKVEQDGFFPADLLFLASTNVDGVCYIETANLDGETNLKIRKALEKTWDYLTPEKASEFKGLIFFID
;
A
#
# COMPACT_ATOMS: atom_id res chain seq x y z
N MET A 1 11.98 2.18 -20.29
CA MET A 1 12.12 0.77 -19.83
C MET A 1 12.54 0.63 -18.35
N SER A 2 12.68 1.71 -17.55
CA SER A 2 13.26 1.64 -16.20
C SER A 2 12.26 1.54 -15.03
N VAL A 3 10.99 1.91 -15.21
CA VAL A 3 9.99 1.97 -14.11
C VAL A 3 9.75 0.60 -13.46
N ASN A 4 9.76 -0.49 -14.25
CA ASN A 4 9.54 -1.85 -13.74
C ASN A 4 10.72 -2.42 -12.92
N ASN A 5 11.85 -1.69 -12.85
CA ASN A 5 12.97 -2.02 -11.97
C ASN A 5 12.85 -1.34 -10.60
N ASN A 6 11.88 -0.46 -10.41
CA ASN A 6 11.55 0.04 -9.07
C ASN A 6 11.20 -1.15 -8.17
N THR A 7 11.51 -1.00 -6.89
CA THR A 7 11.24 -2.03 -5.89
C THR A 7 10.11 -1.60 -4.97
N ILE A 8 9.50 -2.59 -4.33
CA ILE A 8 8.48 -2.41 -3.30
C ILE A 8 8.70 -3.46 -2.22
N HIS A 9 8.34 -3.13 -0.98
CA HIS A 9 8.36 -4.10 0.11
C HIS A 9 7.08 -4.92 0.08
N VAL A 10 7.21 -6.25 0.02
CA VAL A 10 6.11 -7.21 0.12
C VAL A 10 6.26 -8.01 1.41
N LEU A 11 5.13 -8.32 2.06
CA LEU A 11 5.09 -9.18 3.23
C LEU A 11 5.29 -10.65 2.82
N GLN A 12 6.40 -11.26 3.25
CA GLN A 12 6.71 -12.67 3.03
C GLN A 12 7.25 -13.26 4.34
N ASP A 13 6.68 -14.37 4.80
CA ASP A 13 7.10 -15.05 6.03
C ASP A 13 7.24 -14.11 7.25
N GLN A 14 6.26 -13.22 7.44
CA GLN A 14 6.25 -12.19 8.50
C GLN A 14 7.45 -11.23 8.42
N LYS A 15 7.96 -10.95 7.22
CA LYS A 15 9.05 -10.00 6.98
C LYS A 15 8.76 -9.13 5.76
N TRP A 16 9.27 -7.91 5.78
CA TRP A 16 9.26 -7.03 4.60
C TRP A 16 10.42 -7.40 3.68
N VAL A 17 10.12 -7.94 2.51
CA VAL A 17 11.11 -8.32 1.50
C VAL A 17 10.99 -7.38 0.31
N SER A 18 12.12 -6.80 -0.12
CA SER A 18 12.14 -5.93 -1.29
C SER A 18 12.13 -6.76 -2.57
N ILE A 19 11.14 -6.54 -3.44
CA ILE A 19 11.04 -7.18 -4.75
C ILE A 19 10.84 -6.13 -5.85
N PRO A 20 11.28 -6.39 -7.09
CA PRO A 20 10.99 -5.50 -8.21
C PRO A 20 9.50 -5.54 -8.59
N TRP A 21 8.95 -4.40 -9.01
CA TRP A 21 7.51 -4.24 -9.31
C TRP A 21 6.97 -5.29 -10.29
N LYS A 22 7.76 -5.70 -11.27
CA LYS A 22 7.40 -6.76 -12.23
C LYS A 22 7.10 -8.14 -11.62
N LYS A 23 7.42 -8.36 -10.34
CA LYS A 23 7.15 -9.61 -9.61
C LYS A 23 5.92 -9.51 -8.70
N LEU A 24 5.31 -8.33 -8.57
CA LEU A 24 4.13 -8.11 -7.72
C LEU A 24 2.92 -8.87 -8.28
N GLN A 25 2.13 -9.49 -7.40
CA GLN A 25 0.93 -10.25 -7.73
C GLN A 25 -0.29 -9.75 -6.96
N VAL A 26 -1.49 -10.05 -7.49
CA VAL A 26 -2.75 -9.77 -6.79
C VAL A 26 -2.79 -10.56 -5.48
N GLY A 27 -3.07 -9.86 -4.37
CA GLY A 27 -3.08 -10.43 -3.03
C GLY A 27 -1.80 -10.18 -2.23
N ASP A 28 -0.73 -9.67 -2.84
CA ASP A 28 0.46 -9.25 -2.12
C ASP A 28 0.14 -8.07 -1.18
N VAL A 29 0.50 -8.22 0.10
CA VAL A 29 0.48 -7.10 1.05
C VAL A 29 1.77 -6.32 0.88
N VAL A 30 1.65 -5.06 0.48
CA VAL A 30 2.78 -4.16 0.23
C VAL A 30 2.93 -3.11 1.32
N LYS A 31 4.17 -2.71 1.58
CA LYS A 31 4.50 -1.49 2.34
C LYS A 31 5.02 -0.44 1.38
N VAL A 32 4.31 0.68 1.28
CA VAL A 32 4.73 1.88 0.54
C VAL A 32 5.32 2.87 1.55
N GLU A 33 6.51 3.38 1.27
CA GLU A 33 7.16 4.39 2.11
C GLU A 33 6.76 5.80 1.66
N GLN A 34 7.00 6.80 2.52
CA GLN A 34 6.72 8.19 2.19
C GLN A 34 7.39 8.58 0.87
N ASP A 35 6.68 9.37 0.05
CA ASP A 35 7.13 9.82 -1.27
C ASP A 35 7.35 8.68 -2.30
N GLY A 36 6.94 7.45 -1.95
CA GLY A 36 6.96 6.28 -2.82
C GLY A 36 5.80 6.27 -3.82
N PHE A 37 6.10 5.83 -5.05
CA PHE A 37 5.08 5.63 -6.07
C PHE A 37 4.30 4.32 -5.85
N PHE A 38 3.02 4.32 -6.21
CA PHE A 38 2.18 3.13 -6.18
C PHE A 38 2.44 2.24 -7.41
N PRO A 39 2.76 0.94 -7.20
CA PRO A 39 3.03 0.02 -8.31
C PRO A 39 1.76 -0.53 -8.98
N ALA A 40 0.61 -0.41 -8.33
CA ALA A 40 -0.70 -0.91 -8.75
C ALA A 40 -1.81 -0.20 -7.97
N ASP A 41 -3.07 -0.51 -8.26
CA ASP A 41 -4.21 -0.14 -7.41
C ASP A 41 -4.17 -0.95 -6.11
N LEU A 42 -4.29 -0.26 -4.96
CA LEU A 42 -4.11 -0.87 -3.65
C LEU A 42 -5.34 -0.69 -2.76
N LEU A 43 -5.59 -1.68 -1.90
CA LEU A 43 -6.46 -1.53 -0.74
C LEU A 43 -5.63 -0.98 0.43
N PHE A 44 -6.03 0.16 0.98
CA PHE A 44 -5.31 0.81 2.07
C PHE A 44 -5.69 0.21 3.43
N LEU A 45 -4.74 -0.49 4.07
CA LEU A 45 -4.96 -1.19 5.34
C LEU A 45 -4.57 -0.38 6.56
N ALA A 46 -3.42 0.28 6.56
CA ALA A 46 -2.90 0.99 7.73
C ALA A 46 -1.90 2.08 7.35
N SER A 47 -1.70 3.04 8.24
CA SER A 47 -0.68 4.08 8.13
C SER A 47 -0.14 4.44 9.50
N THR A 48 1.12 4.85 9.56
CA THR A 48 1.77 5.31 10.79
C THR A 48 1.29 6.69 11.25
N ASN A 49 0.49 7.39 10.44
CA ASN A 49 -0.09 8.66 10.84
C ASN A 49 -1.25 8.46 11.82
N VAL A 50 -1.52 9.51 12.59
CA VAL A 50 -2.68 9.58 13.48
C VAL A 50 -3.98 9.33 12.70
N ASP A 51 -4.94 8.67 13.32
CA ASP A 51 -6.25 8.32 12.74
C ASP A 51 -6.19 7.47 11.46
N GLY A 52 -5.07 6.77 11.23
CA GLY A 52 -4.90 5.84 10.11
C GLY A 52 -5.04 6.50 8.74
N VAL A 53 -4.65 7.78 8.61
CA VAL A 53 -4.75 8.54 7.36
C VAL A 53 -3.46 8.49 6.54
N CYS A 54 -3.59 8.58 5.22
CA CYS A 54 -2.47 8.90 4.33
C CYS A 54 -2.87 10.02 3.36
N TYR A 55 -1.85 10.71 2.87
CA TYR A 55 -1.99 11.80 1.92
C TYR A 55 -1.39 11.36 0.60
N ILE A 56 -2.15 11.44 -0.47
CA ILE A 56 -1.75 11.01 -1.80
C ILE A 56 -1.71 12.23 -2.72
N GLU A 57 -0.57 12.42 -3.36
CA GLU A 57 -0.45 13.39 -4.45
C GLU A 57 -0.84 12.71 -5.77
N THR A 58 -1.78 13.32 -6.50
CA THR A 58 -2.22 12.86 -7.82
C THR A 58 -1.89 13.85 -8.93
N ALA A 59 -1.07 14.87 -8.66
CA ALA A 59 -0.72 15.91 -9.62
C ALA A 59 -0.18 15.35 -10.95
N ASN A 60 0.53 14.22 -10.92
CA ASN A 60 1.04 13.53 -12.10
C ASN A 60 -0.06 12.83 -12.95
N LEU A 61 -1.28 12.70 -12.44
CA LEU A 61 -2.42 12.04 -13.09
C LEU A 61 -3.50 13.05 -13.53
N ASP A 62 -3.82 14.04 -12.68
CA ASP A 62 -4.93 14.98 -12.91
C ASP A 62 -4.53 16.47 -12.86
N GLY A 63 -3.28 16.78 -12.51
CA GLY A 63 -2.79 18.17 -12.38
C GLY A 63 -3.26 18.88 -11.11
N GLU A 64 -3.97 18.19 -10.20
CA GLU A 64 -4.39 18.76 -8.92
C GLU A 64 -3.21 18.78 -7.93
N THR A 65 -2.88 19.96 -7.39
CA THR A 65 -1.79 20.12 -6.41
C THR A 65 -2.21 19.85 -4.96
N ASN A 66 -3.49 19.58 -4.73
CA ASN A 66 -3.99 19.28 -3.39
C ASN A 66 -3.78 17.80 -3.06
N LEU A 67 -3.36 17.52 -1.83
CA LEU A 67 -3.23 16.16 -1.34
C LEU A 67 -4.62 15.55 -1.10
N LYS A 68 -4.84 14.36 -1.67
CA LYS A 68 -6.05 13.56 -1.44
C LYS A 68 -5.87 12.75 -0.16
N ILE A 69 -6.80 12.93 0.78
CA ILE A 69 -6.78 12.20 2.05
C ILE A 69 -7.46 10.84 1.85
N ARG A 70 -6.79 9.76 2.27
CA ARG A 70 -7.38 8.43 2.41
C ARG A 70 -7.30 7.99 3.86
N LYS A 71 -8.37 7.35 4.35
CA LYS A 71 -8.46 6.85 5.73
C LYS A 71 -8.62 5.33 5.69
N ALA A 72 -7.78 4.62 6.42
CA ALA A 72 -7.88 3.18 6.58
C ALA A 72 -9.06 2.81 7.50
N LEU A 73 -9.53 1.57 7.41
CA LEU A 73 -10.52 1.04 8.33
C LEU A 73 -9.92 0.97 9.74
N GLU A 74 -10.64 1.47 10.75
CA GLU A 74 -10.17 1.49 12.15
C GLU A 74 -9.72 0.11 12.66
N LYS A 75 -10.37 -0.96 12.19
CA LYS A 75 -10.06 -2.35 12.55
C LYS A 75 -8.70 -2.84 12.06
N THR A 76 -8.05 -2.14 11.13
CA THR A 76 -6.78 -2.55 10.52
C THR A 76 -5.63 -1.58 10.84
N TRP A 77 -5.87 -0.55 11.65
CA TRP A 77 -4.86 0.47 11.95
C TRP A 77 -3.60 -0.06 12.64
N ASP A 78 -3.69 -1.18 13.35
CA ASP A 78 -2.55 -1.80 14.04
C ASP A 78 -1.70 -2.70 13.12
N TYR A 79 -2.02 -2.81 11.83
CA TYR A 79 -1.28 -3.62 10.85
C TYR A 79 0.01 -2.94 10.35
N LEU A 80 0.73 -2.28 11.27
CA LEU A 80 1.95 -1.53 10.98
C LEU A 80 3.20 -2.40 10.98
N THR A 81 3.18 -3.52 11.70
CA THR A 81 4.30 -4.46 11.76
C THR A 81 4.03 -5.68 10.87
N PRO A 82 5.07 -6.35 10.35
CA PRO A 82 4.90 -7.57 9.55
C PRO A 82 4.06 -8.64 10.25
N GLU A 83 4.24 -8.79 11.57
CA GLU A 83 3.54 -9.78 12.38
C GLU A 83 2.04 -9.49 12.38
N LYS A 84 1.66 -8.23 12.67
CA LYS A 84 0.26 -7.81 12.67
C LYS A 84 -0.36 -7.84 11.27
N ALA A 85 0.34 -7.36 10.26
CA ALA A 85 -0.12 -7.40 8.88
C ALA A 85 -0.35 -8.85 8.38
N SER A 86 0.42 -9.82 8.89
CA SER A 86 0.27 -11.24 8.54
C SER A 86 -1.01 -11.88 9.10
N GLU A 87 -1.65 -11.24 10.08
CA GLU A 87 -2.95 -11.66 10.62
C GLU A 87 -4.10 -11.34 9.63
N PHE A 88 -3.88 -10.45 8.65
CA PHE A 88 -4.90 -10.07 7.68
C PHE A 88 -5.32 -11.28 6.82
N LYS A 89 -6.60 -11.64 6.95
CA LYS A 89 -7.26 -12.63 6.11
C LYS A 89 -8.60 -12.08 5.67
N GLY A 90 -8.85 -12.09 4.38
CA GLY A 90 -10.09 -11.58 3.83
C GLY A 90 -10.26 -11.96 2.36
N LEU A 91 -11.48 -11.75 1.87
CA LEU A 91 -11.82 -11.82 0.46
C LEU A 91 -12.27 -10.44 0.03
N ILE A 92 -11.69 -9.94 -1.05
CA ILE A 92 -12.08 -8.67 -1.66
C ILE A 92 -12.94 -9.01 -2.87
N PHE A 93 -14.22 -8.64 -2.79
CA PHE A 93 -15.15 -8.78 -3.90
C PHE A 93 -15.31 -7.42 -4.58
N PHE A 94 -15.21 -7.42 -5.90
CA PHE A 94 -15.62 -6.27 -6.71
C PHE A 94 -17.10 -6.46 -7.02
N ILE A 95 -17.90 -5.44 -6.73
CA ILE A 95 -19.30 -5.39 -7.13
C ILE A 95 -19.32 -4.53 -8.37
N ASP A 96 -19.57 -5.16 -9.52
CA ASP A 96 -19.72 -4.51 -10.81
C ASP A 96 -21.06 -3.76 -10.89
#